data_AF-A0A0S2LND2-F1
#
_entry.id   AF-A0A0S2LND2-F1
#
_cell.length_a   1.000
_cell.length_b   1.000
_cell.length_c   1.000
_cell.angle_alpha   90.00
_cell.angle_beta   90.00
_cell.angle_gamma   90.00
#
_symmetry.space_group_name_H-M   'P 1'
#
loop_
_entity.id
_entity.type
_entity.pdbx_description
1 polymer ?
#
loop_
_entity_poly.entity_id
_entity_poly.type
_entity_poly.pdbx_seq_one_letter_code
_entity_poly.pdbx_strand_id
1 'polypeptide(L)'
;MTPWFNRLKNEENKNYYDFLENVGPYESNIKLHVHHIIPRFCFDFFLQESYKQTNLVEYRDSPANLIRLSLKDHIKAHQLLYEIYGDKRDASAVKLLTGQTSDAVKLWRQAGAEATHKLLKAKGSHFWSPEFQKIQVAKSLQKENALQSRSEGGKKGGRKRNINIAIKKDDRYLFFFKEKEYLCIFNCETGGDIVRILNKAIFTNLKRVTPLLKRQRKSLYGWSCEKL
;
A
#
# COMPACT_ATOMS: atom_id res chain seq x y z
N MET A 1 23.99 -30.64 6.22
CA MET A 1 22.74 -29.93 6.59
C MET A 1 22.01 -30.71 7.68
N THR A 2 21.08 -30.08 8.39
CA THR A 2 20.45 -30.64 9.60
C THR A 2 19.20 -31.49 9.30
N PRO A 3 18.71 -32.32 10.26
CA PRO A 3 17.51 -33.14 10.04
C PRO A 3 16.24 -32.34 9.69
N TRP A 4 16.15 -31.08 10.14
CA TRP A 4 15.04 -30.18 9.79
C TRP A 4 15.07 -29.74 8.33
N PHE A 5 16.26 -29.56 7.75
CA PHE A 5 16.43 -29.16 6.35
C PHE A 5 15.73 -30.17 5.40
N ASN A 6 16.04 -31.46 5.57
CA ASN A 6 15.47 -32.52 4.74
C ASN A 6 13.97 -32.75 4.99
N ARG A 7 13.43 -32.37 6.15
CA ARG A 7 11.98 -32.46 6.44
C ARG A 7 11.18 -31.34 5.78
N LEU A 8 11.79 -30.17 5.55
CA LEU A 8 11.09 -29.04 4.94
C LEU A 8 11.20 -29.01 3.42
N LYS A 9 12.24 -29.63 2.85
CA LYS A 9 12.46 -29.72 1.40
C LYS A 9 11.34 -30.56 0.74
N ASN A 10 10.35 -29.87 0.16
CA ASN A 10 9.24 -30.43 -0.61
C ASN A 10 9.29 -29.90 -2.06
N GLU A 11 8.39 -30.33 -2.94
CA GLU A 11 8.41 -29.87 -4.35
C GLU A 11 8.23 -28.34 -4.50
N GLU A 12 7.41 -27.73 -3.64
CA GLU A 12 7.09 -26.29 -3.70
C GLU A 12 8.29 -25.40 -3.35
N ASN A 13 9.16 -25.85 -2.44
CA ASN A 13 10.33 -25.08 -1.98
C ASN A 13 11.69 -25.67 -2.39
N LYS A 14 11.69 -26.79 -3.14
CA LYS A 14 12.89 -27.46 -3.63
C LYS A 14 13.89 -26.49 -4.27
N ASN A 15 13.43 -25.62 -5.16
CA ASN A 15 14.27 -24.66 -5.87
C ASN A 15 15.07 -23.72 -4.93
N TYR A 16 14.51 -23.37 -3.77
CA TYR A 16 15.20 -22.55 -2.78
C TYR A 16 16.28 -23.34 -2.02
N TYR A 17 15.98 -24.57 -1.62
CA TYR A 17 16.94 -25.42 -0.92
C TYR A 17 18.04 -25.94 -1.85
N ASP A 18 17.71 -26.35 -3.08
CA ASP A 18 18.68 -26.70 -4.12
C ASP A 18 19.60 -25.51 -4.44
N PHE A 19 19.07 -24.28 -4.47
CA PHE A 19 19.89 -23.08 -4.60
C PHE A 19 20.87 -22.93 -3.42
N LEU A 20 20.40 -23.02 -2.18
CA LEU A 20 21.26 -22.91 -0.99
C LEU A 20 22.28 -24.06 -0.83
N GLU A 21 22.05 -25.21 -1.46
CA GLU A 21 23.02 -26.31 -1.51
C GLU A 21 24.17 -26.04 -2.48
N ASN A 22 23.94 -25.23 -3.52
CA ASN A 22 24.87 -25.01 -4.64
C ASN A 22 25.48 -23.60 -4.68
N VAL A 23 25.30 -22.79 -3.62
CA VAL A 23 25.92 -21.46 -3.50
C VAL A 23 27.38 -21.54 -3.02
N GLY A 24 28.24 -20.71 -3.62
CA GLY A 24 29.67 -20.69 -3.36
C GLY A 24 30.45 -21.75 -4.17
N PRO A 25 31.76 -21.92 -3.92
CA PRO A 25 32.59 -21.15 -2.99
C PRO A 25 32.71 -19.67 -3.40
N TYR A 26 33.03 -18.82 -2.43
CA TYR A 26 33.20 -17.38 -2.64
C TYR A 26 34.66 -16.97 -2.57
N GLU A 27 35.06 -16.01 -3.40
CA GLU A 27 36.38 -15.36 -3.30
C GLU A 27 36.54 -14.64 -1.96
N SER A 28 37.78 -14.57 -1.46
CA SER A 28 38.12 -14.03 -0.13
C SER A 28 37.90 -12.50 0.02
N ASN A 29 37.75 -11.79 -1.10
CA ASN A 29 37.48 -10.36 -1.19
C ASN A 29 35.97 -10.03 -1.11
N ILE A 30 35.07 -11.01 -1.21
CA ILE A 30 33.62 -10.78 -1.26
C ILE A 30 33.07 -10.51 0.14
N LYS A 31 32.35 -9.40 0.29
CA LYS A 31 31.57 -9.13 1.51
C LYS A 31 30.40 -10.10 1.61
N LEU A 32 30.44 -10.97 2.62
CA LEU A 32 29.38 -11.93 2.89
C LEU A 32 28.30 -11.37 3.84
N HIS A 33 27.07 -11.80 3.61
CA HIS A 33 25.89 -11.44 4.38
C HIS A 33 25.30 -12.70 5.05
N VAL A 34 24.78 -12.55 6.27
CA VAL A 34 24.14 -13.65 7.01
C VAL A 34 22.69 -13.78 6.56
N HIS A 35 22.30 -14.98 6.13
CA HIS A 35 20.96 -15.37 5.72
C HIS A 35 20.46 -16.54 6.59
N HIS A 36 19.15 -16.61 6.84
CA HIS A 36 18.56 -17.74 7.57
C HIS A 36 18.11 -18.82 6.58
N ILE A 37 18.61 -20.05 6.76
CA ILE A 37 18.29 -21.20 5.89
C ILE A 37 16.79 -21.49 5.94
N ILE A 38 16.24 -21.71 7.13
CA ILE A 38 14.80 -21.73 7.37
C ILE A 38 14.37 -20.32 7.79
N PRO A 39 13.43 -19.65 7.07
CA PRO A 39 12.93 -18.33 7.44
C PRO A 39 12.26 -18.33 8.81
N ARG A 40 12.47 -17.27 9.59
CA ARG A 40 11.93 -17.14 10.96
C ARG A 40 10.41 -17.33 11.05
N PHE A 41 9.66 -16.97 10.02
CA PHE A 41 8.19 -17.09 10.01
C PHE A 41 7.69 -18.52 9.81
N CYS A 42 8.50 -19.42 9.24
CA CYS A 42 8.14 -20.84 9.14
C CYS A 42 8.07 -21.48 10.54
N PHE A 43 8.90 -21.02 11.49
CA PHE A 43 8.85 -21.49 12.88
C PHE A 43 7.52 -21.14 13.56
N ASP A 44 6.92 -19.99 13.25
CA ASP A 44 5.61 -19.59 13.78
C ASP A 44 4.48 -20.54 13.33
N PHE A 45 4.65 -21.25 12.20
CA PHE A 45 3.73 -22.29 11.73
C PHE A 45 3.96 -23.62 12.49
N PHE A 46 5.21 -24.11 12.58
CA PHE A 46 5.51 -25.36 13.28
C PHE A 46 5.19 -25.34 14.78
N LEU A 47 5.28 -24.16 15.40
CA LEU A 47 4.89 -23.92 16.80
C LEU A 47 3.37 -23.92 17.04
N GLN A 48 2.53 -23.92 15.99
CA GLN A 48 1.07 -24.06 16.11
C GLN A 48 0.61 -25.51 15.98
N GLU A 49 1.22 -26.31 15.10
CA GLU A 49 0.78 -27.70 14.84
C GLU A 49 1.37 -28.74 15.80
N SER A 50 2.49 -28.43 16.47
CA SER A 50 3.12 -29.37 17.41
C SER A 50 3.60 -28.69 18.68
N TYR A 51 3.44 -29.40 19.81
CA TYR A 51 3.86 -28.99 21.15
C TYR A 51 5.23 -28.31 21.14
N LYS A 52 5.37 -27.23 21.93
CA LYS A 52 6.60 -26.44 22.16
C LYS A 52 7.88 -27.28 22.26
N GLN A 53 8.45 -27.69 21.13
CA GLN A 53 9.76 -28.32 21.08
C GLN A 53 10.79 -27.21 21.28
N THR A 54 11.34 -27.12 22.49
CA THR A 54 12.37 -26.15 22.90
C THR A 54 13.49 -26.06 21.87
N ASN A 55 13.92 -27.23 21.37
CA ASN A 55 14.97 -27.40 20.37
C ASN A 55 14.68 -26.66 19.05
N LEU A 56 13.41 -26.47 18.67
CA LEU A 56 13.01 -25.76 17.45
C LEU A 56 13.16 -24.24 17.60
N VAL A 57 12.87 -23.71 18.79
CA VAL A 57 13.04 -22.28 19.12
C VAL A 57 14.53 -21.94 19.23
N GLU A 58 15.32 -22.81 19.86
CA GLU A 58 16.77 -22.69 19.94
C GLU A 58 17.43 -22.78 18.56
N TYR A 59 16.94 -23.69 17.70
CA TYR A 59 17.46 -23.84 16.34
C TYR A 59 17.27 -22.58 15.47
N ARG A 60 16.17 -21.84 15.65
CA ARG A 60 15.78 -20.69 14.82
C ARG A 60 16.90 -19.68 14.57
N ASP A 61 17.60 -19.31 15.64
CA ASP A 61 18.67 -18.31 15.63
C ASP A 61 20.07 -18.94 15.83
N SER A 62 20.16 -20.28 15.77
CA SER A 62 21.42 -21.01 15.92
C SER A 62 22.32 -20.85 14.69
N PRO A 63 23.67 -20.95 14.83
CA PRO A 63 24.59 -20.98 13.69
C PRO A 63 24.27 -22.06 12.65
N ALA A 64 23.63 -23.16 13.06
CA ALA A 64 23.23 -24.25 12.17
C ALA A 64 22.03 -23.91 11.26
N ASN A 65 21.28 -22.83 11.56
CA ASN A 65 20.25 -22.27 10.67
C ASN A 65 20.75 -21.04 9.88
N LEU A 66 22.04 -20.70 9.95
CA LEU A 66 22.61 -19.52 9.29
C LEU A 66 23.59 -19.93 8.19
N ILE A 67 23.46 -19.29 7.03
CA ILE A 67 24.39 -19.41 5.90
C ILE A 67 24.96 -18.03 5.55
N ARG A 68 26.18 -17.99 5.03
CA ARG A 68 26.83 -16.76 4.55
C ARG A 68 26.79 -16.73 3.03
N LEU A 69 26.17 -15.69 2.47
CA LEU A 69 25.93 -15.53 1.03
C LEU A 69 26.62 -14.26 0.50
N SER A 70 26.95 -14.24 -0.79
CA SER A 70 27.25 -12.97 -1.46
C SER A 70 26.02 -12.06 -1.47
N LEU A 71 26.18 -10.75 -1.70
CA LEU A 71 25.05 -9.84 -1.85
C LEU A 71 24.06 -10.31 -2.95
N LYS A 72 24.59 -10.79 -4.08
CA LYS A 72 23.80 -11.30 -5.22
C LYS A 72 22.97 -12.52 -4.81
N ASP A 73 23.57 -13.46 -4.10
CA ASP A 73 22.91 -14.71 -3.72
C ASP A 73 21.94 -14.50 -2.56
N HIS A 74 22.22 -13.56 -1.66
CA HIS A 74 21.29 -13.13 -0.62
C HIS A 74 20.04 -12.47 -1.21
N ILE A 75 20.18 -11.67 -2.27
CA ILE A 75 19.05 -11.15 -3.05
C ILE A 75 18.26 -12.32 -3.68
N LYS A 76 18.93 -13.28 -4.33
CA LYS A 76 18.24 -14.40 -4.97
C LYS A 76 17.55 -15.33 -3.96
N ALA A 77 18.13 -15.54 -2.78
CA ALA A 77 17.51 -16.27 -1.67
C ALA A 77 16.17 -15.61 -1.26
N HIS A 78 16.15 -14.30 -1.04
CA HIS A 78 14.90 -13.59 -0.72
C HIS A 78 13.91 -13.53 -1.89
N GLN A 79 14.36 -13.50 -3.15
CA GLN A 79 13.46 -13.64 -4.31
C GLN A 79 12.76 -14.99 -4.31
N LEU A 80 13.51 -16.08 -4.15
CA LEU A 80 12.97 -17.44 -4.09
C LEU A 80 12.00 -17.62 -2.90
N LEU A 81 12.33 -17.09 -1.72
CA LEU A 81 11.42 -17.08 -0.57
C LEU A 81 10.13 -16.30 -0.84
N TYR A 82 10.21 -15.17 -1.54
CA TYR A 82 9.03 -14.40 -1.92
C TYR A 82 8.17 -15.13 -2.98
N GLU A 83 8.80 -15.80 -3.94
CA GLU A 83 8.14 -16.65 -4.94
C GLU A 83 7.36 -17.81 -4.27
N ILE A 84 7.91 -18.42 -3.21
CA ILE A 84 7.28 -19.54 -2.48
C ILE A 84 6.18 -19.07 -1.51
N TYR A 85 6.48 -18.07 -0.67
CA TYR A 85 5.63 -17.73 0.49
C TYR A 85 4.83 -16.43 0.34
N GLY A 86 5.12 -15.61 -0.67
CA GLY A 86 4.46 -14.31 -0.88
C GLY A 86 4.70 -13.27 0.23
N ASP A 87 5.67 -13.49 1.13
CA ASP A 87 5.88 -12.63 2.29
C ASP A 87 6.49 -11.27 1.91
N LYS A 88 5.78 -10.19 2.23
CA LYS A 88 6.21 -8.81 1.96
C LYS A 88 7.53 -8.44 2.64
N ARG A 89 7.96 -9.18 3.67
CA ARG A 89 9.28 -9.02 4.32
C ARG A 89 10.42 -9.39 3.37
N ASP A 90 10.28 -10.49 2.62
CA ASP A 90 11.27 -10.94 1.65
C ASP A 90 11.31 -10.01 0.43
N ALA A 91 10.15 -9.62 -0.13
CA ALA A 91 10.09 -8.59 -1.17
C ALA A 91 10.70 -7.24 -0.74
N SER A 92 10.55 -6.88 0.55
CA SER A 92 11.21 -5.71 1.13
C SER A 92 12.73 -5.90 1.25
N ALA A 93 13.20 -7.08 1.65
CA ALA A 93 14.62 -7.39 1.74
C ALA A 93 15.30 -7.34 0.36
N VAL A 94 14.68 -7.90 -0.69
CA VAL A 94 15.13 -7.74 -2.09
C VAL A 94 15.28 -6.26 -2.45
N LYS A 95 14.27 -5.44 -2.17
CA LYS A 95 14.30 -3.99 -2.45
C LYS A 95 15.36 -3.25 -1.63
N LEU A 96 15.57 -3.60 -0.38
CA LEU A 96 16.59 -3.00 0.47
C LEU A 96 18.01 -3.32 -0.04
N LEU A 97 18.28 -4.60 -0.34
CA LEU A 97 19.56 -5.08 -0.82
C LEU A 97 19.89 -4.58 -2.24
N THR A 98 18.88 -4.23 -3.04
CA THR A 98 19.02 -3.57 -4.35
C THR A 98 19.02 -2.04 -4.29
N GLY A 99 19.05 -1.43 -3.09
CA GLY A 99 19.12 0.02 -2.90
C GLY A 99 17.79 0.78 -3.01
N GLN A 100 16.67 0.11 -3.26
CA GLN A 100 15.31 0.68 -3.34
C GLN A 100 14.71 0.92 -1.94
N THR A 101 15.41 1.69 -1.12
CA THR A 101 15.13 1.89 0.31
C THR A 101 13.73 2.44 0.60
N SER A 102 13.24 3.38 -0.21
CA SER A 102 11.90 3.99 -0.06
C SER A 102 10.76 2.97 -0.21
N ASP A 103 10.86 2.08 -1.20
CA ASP A 103 9.87 1.03 -1.42
C ASP A 103 9.99 -0.10 -0.40
N ALA A 104 11.21 -0.45 0.04
CA ALA A 104 11.42 -1.40 1.13
C ALA A 104 10.74 -0.91 2.42
N VAL A 105 10.98 0.34 2.81
CA VAL A 105 10.31 0.97 3.96
C VAL A 105 8.78 0.98 3.81
N LYS A 106 8.25 1.16 2.60
CA LYS A 106 6.81 1.07 2.31
C LYS A 106 6.26 -0.34 2.52
N LEU A 107 6.94 -1.39 2.02
CA LEU A 107 6.54 -2.79 2.22
C LEU A 107 6.64 -3.21 3.69
N TRP A 108 7.71 -2.86 4.39
CA TRP A 108 7.84 -3.12 5.83
C TRP A 108 6.73 -2.44 6.65
N ARG A 109 6.37 -1.19 6.34
CA ARG A 109 5.24 -0.50 6.98
C ARG A 109 3.90 -1.21 6.74
N GLN A 110 3.69 -1.77 5.54
CA GLN A 110 2.50 -2.57 5.24
C GLN A 110 2.48 -3.89 6.03
N ALA A 111 3.57 -4.65 6.02
CA ALA A 111 3.69 -5.89 6.78
C ALA A 111 3.48 -5.68 8.29
N GLY A 112 4.07 -4.62 8.86
CA GLY A 112 3.86 -4.24 10.26
C GLY A 112 2.42 -3.84 10.58
N ALA A 113 1.75 -3.12 9.67
CA ALA A 113 0.32 -2.79 9.82
C ALA A 113 -0.58 -4.04 9.76
N GLU A 114 -0.27 -4.99 8.88
CA GLU A 114 -1.00 -6.26 8.75
C GLU A 114 -0.83 -7.16 9.97
N ALA A 115 0.40 -7.30 10.49
CA ALA A 115 0.67 -8.01 11.74
C ALA A 115 -0.07 -7.37 12.94
N THR A 116 0.01 -6.03 13.05
CA THR A 116 -0.74 -5.28 14.08
C THR A 116 -2.25 -5.50 13.95
N HIS A 117 -2.79 -5.49 12.74
CA HIS A 117 -4.22 -5.72 12.50
C HIS A 117 -4.66 -7.14 12.89
N LYS A 118 -3.86 -8.18 12.58
CA LYS A 118 -4.12 -9.56 13.02
C LYS A 118 -4.16 -9.66 14.55
N LEU A 119 -3.17 -9.09 15.24
CA LEU A 119 -3.11 -9.07 16.72
C LEU A 119 -4.29 -8.32 17.35
N LEU A 120 -4.66 -7.16 16.80
CA LEU A 120 -5.81 -6.38 17.24
C LEU A 120 -7.13 -7.11 17.02
N LYS A 121 -7.30 -7.78 15.88
CA LYS A 121 -8.49 -8.60 15.58
C LYS A 121 -8.63 -9.77 16.57
N ALA A 122 -7.54 -10.48 16.87
CA ALA A 122 -7.54 -11.57 17.84
C ALA A 122 -7.91 -11.12 19.27
N LYS A 123 -7.61 -9.86 19.63
CA LYS A 123 -7.98 -9.23 20.92
C LYS A 123 -9.36 -8.55 20.91
N GLY A 124 -10.21 -8.80 19.90
CA GLY A 124 -11.50 -8.11 19.72
C GLY A 124 -11.40 -6.59 19.54
N SER A 125 -10.18 -6.06 19.41
CA SER A 125 -9.82 -4.64 19.52
C SER A 125 -9.56 -4.05 18.13
N HIS A 126 -10.48 -4.28 17.20
CA HIS A 126 -10.34 -3.93 15.79
C HIS A 126 -11.17 -2.69 15.39
N PHE A 127 -11.00 -2.20 14.16
CA PHE A 127 -11.71 -1.01 13.65
C PHE A 127 -13.24 -1.06 13.85
N TRP A 128 -13.86 -2.24 13.76
CA TRP A 128 -15.31 -2.43 13.95
C TRP A 128 -15.77 -2.64 15.41
N SER A 129 -14.88 -2.55 16.41
CA SER A 129 -15.24 -2.66 17.83
C SER A 129 -15.67 -1.27 18.35
N PRO A 130 -16.90 -1.08 18.86
CA PRO A 130 -17.36 0.22 19.35
C PRO A 130 -16.51 0.76 20.51
N GLU A 131 -16.09 -0.12 21.42
CA GLU A 131 -15.26 0.21 22.59
C GLU A 131 -13.87 0.64 22.15
N PHE A 132 -13.28 -0.07 21.18
CA PHE A 132 -12.00 0.31 20.59
C PHE A 132 -12.10 1.66 19.84
N GLN A 133 -13.19 1.90 19.09
CA GLN A 133 -13.44 3.20 18.45
C GLN A 133 -13.50 4.33 19.48
N LYS A 134 -14.28 4.17 20.57
CA LYS A 134 -14.37 5.17 21.66
C LYS A 134 -13.00 5.49 22.24
N ILE A 135 -12.19 4.46 22.57
CA ILE A 135 -10.83 4.63 23.11
C ILE A 135 -9.92 5.37 22.12
N GLN A 136 -9.94 5.01 20.83
CA GLN A 136 -9.09 5.66 19.83
C GLN A 136 -9.51 7.09 19.52
N VAL A 137 -10.82 7.40 19.55
CA VAL A 137 -11.32 8.78 19.43
C VAL A 137 -10.86 9.64 20.61
N ALA A 138 -10.95 9.14 21.85
CA ALA A 138 -10.45 9.84 23.03
C ALA A 138 -8.93 10.12 22.94
N LYS A 139 -8.13 9.09 22.61
CA LYS A 139 -6.68 9.24 22.38
C LYS A 139 -6.35 10.22 21.24
N SER A 140 -7.19 10.28 20.20
CA SER A 140 -7.01 11.21 19.08
C SER A 140 -7.37 12.66 19.44
N LEU A 141 -8.21 12.89 20.46
CA LEU A 141 -8.56 14.24 20.94
C LEU A 141 -7.50 14.79 21.90
N GLN A 142 -6.78 13.93 22.62
CA GLN A 142 -5.71 14.30 23.55
C GLN A 142 -4.40 14.75 22.87
N LYS A 143 -4.31 14.71 21.54
CA LYS A 143 -3.11 15.16 20.81
C LYS A 143 -3.14 16.68 20.64
N GLU A 144 -2.00 17.34 20.85
CA GLU A 144 -1.83 18.78 20.61
C GLU A 144 -2.29 19.21 19.22
N ASN A 145 -2.04 18.38 18.20
CA ASN A 145 -2.47 18.62 16.81
C ASN A 145 -3.80 17.94 16.41
N ALA A 146 -4.68 17.63 17.37
CA ALA A 146 -5.94 16.92 17.12
C ALA A 146 -6.83 17.61 16.08
N LEU A 147 -7.00 18.94 16.15
CA LEU A 147 -7.84 19.70 15.21
C LEU A 147 -7.28 19.65 13.78
N GLN A 148 -5.98 19.91 13.62
CA GLN A 148 -5.32 19.90 12.31
C GLN A 148 -5.36 18.49 11.68
N SER A 149 -4.93 17.47 12.43
CA SER A 149 -4.88 16.09 11.93
C SER A 149 -6.26 15.54 11.55
N ARG A 150 -7.32 15.91 12.29
CA ARG A 150 -8.71 15.56 11.93
C ARG A 150 -9.20 16.33 10.69
N SER A 151 -8.86 17.61 10.55
CA SER A 151 -9.17 18.41 9.35
C SER A 151 -8.51 17.84 8.09
N GLU A 152 -7.22 17.52 8.16
CA GLU A 152 -6.47 16.91 7.06
C GLU A 152 -6.96 15.49 6.74
N GLY A 153 -7.24 14.68 7.76
CA GLY A 153 -7.83 13.35 7.61
C GLY A 153 -9.19 13.40 6.92
N GLY A 154 -10.07 14.31 7.34
CA GLY A 154 -11.37 14.56 6.71
C GLY A 154 -11.25 15.01 5.24
N LYS A 155 -10.37 15.97 4.96
CA LYS A 155 -10.07 16.42 3.57
C LYS A 155 -9.56 15.26 2.70
N LYS A 156 -8.67 14.42 3.22
CA LYS A 156 -8.11 13.26 2.50
C LYS A 156 -9.15 12.15 2.27
N GLY A 157 -10.02 11.90 3.26
CA GLY A 157 -11.15 10.99 3.15
C GLY A 157 -12.18 11.45 2.12
N GLY A 158 -12.58 12.73 2.17
CA GLY A 158 -13.49 13.34 1.20
C GLY A 158 -12.95 13.30 -0.23
N ARG A 159 -11.66 13.65 -0.42
CA ARG A 159 -10.98 13.47 -1.73
C ARG A 159 -11.05 12.03 -2.23
N LYS A 160 -10.71 11.04 -1.38
CA LYS A 160 -10.77 9.63 -1.76
C LYS A 160 -12.19 9.12 -2.06
N ARG A 161 -13.20 9.62 -1.35
CA ARG A 161 -14.61 9.27 -1.60
C ARG A 161 -15.08 9.78 -2.97
N ASN A 162 -14.59 10.94 -3.38
CA ASN A 162 -15.07 11.62 -4.60
C ASN A 162 -14.20 11.34 -5.84
N ILE A 163 -12.97 10.84 -5.67
CA ILE A 163 -12.15 10.32 -6.77
C ILE A 163 -12.94 9.28 -7.58
N ASN A 164 -12.97 9.46 -8.89
CA ASN A 164 -13.66 8.60 -9.87
C ASN A 164 -15.20 8.51 -9.70
N ILE A 165 -15.85 9.35 -8.89
CA ILE A 165 -17.30 9.52 -8.98
C ILE A 165 -17.58 10.39 -10.20
N ALA A 166 -18.10 9.78 -11.27
CA ALA A 166 -18.57 10.51 -12.43
C ALA A 166 -19.73 11.44 -12.03
N ILE A 167 -19.54 12.76 -12.22
CA ILE A 167 -20.61 13.75 -12.13
C ILE A 167 -21.62 13.41 -13.23
N LYS A 168 -22.86 13.11 -12.84
CA LYS A 168 -23.92 12.71 -13.76
C LYS A 168 -24.49 13.96 -14.44
N LYS A 169 -25.05 13.77 -15.64
CA LYS A 169 -25.85 14.80 -16.35
C LYS A 169 -27.00 15.36 -15.51
N ASP A 170 -27.45 14.59 -14.51
CA ASP A 170 -28.57 14.88 -13.63
C ASP A 170 -28.14 15.60 -12.33
N ASP A 171 -26.83 15.70 -12.06
CA ASP A 171 -26.28 16.42 -10.91
C ASP A 171 -26.34 17.93 -11.17
N ARG A 172 -27.40 18.57 -10.65
CA ARG A 172 -27.66 20.00 -10.86
C ARG A 172 -26.96 20.84 -9.81
N TYR A 173 -25.94 21.59 -10.23
CA TYR A 173 -25.36 22.66 -9.44
C TYR A 173 -25.98 24.00 -9.86
N LEU A 174 -26.76 24.63 -8.99
CA LEU A 174 -27.20 26.01 -9.20
C LEU A 174 -26.00 26.95 -9.03
N PHE A 175 -25.77 27.82 -10.02
CA PHE A 175 -24.81 28.89 -9.91
C PHE A 175 -25.46 30.23 -10.25
N PHE A 176 -25.33 31.19 -9.34
CA PHE A 176 -25.80 32.56 -9.53
C PHE A 176 -24.64 33.42 -10.03
N PHE A 177 -24.83 34.10 -11.17
CA PHE A 177 -23.87 35.06 -11.70
C PHE A 177 -24.61 36.29 -12.22
N LYS A 178 -24.26 37.48 -11.69
CA LYS A 178 -24.99 38.75 -11.95
C LYS A 178 -26.51 38.58 -11.83
N GLU A 179 -26.94 38.02 -10.71
CA GLU A 179 -28.37 37.82 -10.35
C GLU A 179 -29.17 36.93 -11.32
N LYS A 180 -28.48 36.17 -12.20
CA LYS A 180 -29.10 35.19 -13.09
C LYS A 180 -28.60 33.79 -12.80
N GLU A 181 -29.51 32.82 -12.88
CA GLU A 181 -29.21 31.40 -12.73
C GLU A 181 -28.62 30.84 -14.03
N TYR A 182 -27.56 30.05 -13.91
CA TYR A 182 -26.95 29.33 -15.02
C TYR A 182 -26.78 27.84 -14.68
N LEU A 183 -27.14 26.98 -15.63
CA LEU A 183 -26.88 25.54 -15.55
C LEU A 183 -25.50 25.23 -16.12
N CYS A 184 -24.58 24.79 -15.28
CA CYS A 184 -23.21 24.44 -15.66
C CYS A 184 -23.01 22.92 -15.59
N ILE A 185 -22.44 22.34 -16.65
CA ILE A 185 -21.98 20.94 -16.67
C ILE A 185 -20.47 20.96 -16.54
N PHE A 186 -19.94 20.41 -15.45
CA PHE A 186 -18.51 20.37 -15.16
C PHE A 186 -17.95 18.96 -15.38
N ASN A 187 -16.88 18.84 -16.16
CA ASN A 187 -16.16 17.59 -16.37
C ASN A 187 -14.92 17.57 -15.46
N CYS A 188 -15.14 17.40 -14.15
CA CYS A 188 -14.14 17.63 -13.10
C CYS A 188 -14.10 16.48 -12.10
N GLU A 189 -12.90 16.10 -11.63
CA GLU A 189 -12.71 15.00 -10.67
C GLU A 189 -13.16 15.33 -9.24
N THR A 190 -13.14 16.61 -8.83
CA THR A 190 -13.66 17.04 -7.53
C THR A 190 -14.34 18.41 -7.59
N GLY A 191 -15.22 18.69 -6.62
CA GLY A 191 -15.79 20.03 -6.42
C GLY A 191 -14.76 21.13 -6.10
N GLY A 192 -13.57 20.77 -5.62
CA GLY A 192 -12.46 21.71 -5.47
C GLY A 192 -11.86 22.13 -6.81
N ASP A 193 -11.86 21.24 -7.80
CA ASP A 193 -11.44 21.54 -9.16
C ASP A 193 -12.47 22.45 -9.85
N ILE A 194 -13.77 22.26 -9.59
CA ILE A 194 -14.84 23.17 -10.05
C ILE A 194 -14.59 24.60 -9.56
N VAL A 195 -14.35 24.81 -8.25
CA VAL A 195 -14.04 26.15 -7.70
C VAL A 195 -12.75 26.73 -8.30
N ARG A 196 -11.71 25.90 -8.47
CA ARG A 196 -10.44 26.32 -9.09
C ARG A 196 -10.59 26.70 -10.57
N ILE A 197 -11.51 26.06 -11.28
CA ILE A 197 -11.86 26.37 -12.68
C ILE A 197 -12.67 27.66 -12.75
N LEU A 198 -13.71 27.81 -11.91
CA LEU A 198 -14.54 29.01 -11.86
C LEU A 198 -13.72 30.27 -11.55
N ASN A 199 -12.77 30.19 -10.61
CA ASN A 199 -11.85 31.29 -10.30
C ASN A 199 -10.85 31.64 -11.42
N LYS A 200 -10.75 30.81 -12.47
CA LYS A 200 -9.92 31.04 -13.67
C LYS A 200 -10.73 31.34 -14.92
N ALA A 201 -12.05 31.18 -14.87
CA ALA A 201 -12.93 31.30 -16.02
C ALA A 201 -13.10 32.79 -16.39
N ILE A 202 -12.54 33.20 -17.53
CA ILE A 202 -12.73 34.55 -18.08
C ILE A 202 -14.00 34.55 -18.92
N PHE A 203 -14.83 35.60 -18.78
CA PHE A 203 -16.07 35.73 -19.53
C PHE A 203 -15.77 35.84 -21.02
N THR A 204 -16.00 34.74 -21.73
CA THR A 204 -15.90 34.67 -23.18
C THR A 204 -17.28 34.46 -23.75
N ASN A 205 -17.64 35.27 -24.74
CA ASN A 205 -18.83 35.03 -25.55
C ASN A 205 -18.57 33.78 -26.40
N LEU A 206 -18.74 32.58 -25.83
CA LEU A 206 -18.66 31.35 -26.61
C LEU A 206 -19.66 31.48 -27.75
N LYS A 207 -19.13 31.47 -28.99
CA LYS A 207 -19.84 31.24 -30.27
C LYS A 207 -20.20 29.76 -30.50
N ARG A 208 -20.36 29.05 -29.38
CA ARG A 208 -21.70 28.72 -28.85
C ARG A 208 -21.97 27.16 -29.01
N VAL A 209 -22.62 26.46 -28.06
CA VAL A 209 -22.94 24.99 -27.97
C VAL A 209 -24.40 24.44 -28.26
N THR A 210 -25.58 25.14 -28.15
CA THR A 210 -26.96 24.59 -27.85
C THR A 210 -27.40 23.38 -28.63
N PRO A 211 -27.24 23.38 -29.96
CA PRO A 211 -27.45 22.23 -30.80
C PRO A 211 -26.67 20.97 -30.50
N LEU A 212 -25.70 20.96 -29.58
CA LEU A 212 -25.24 19.72 -28.97
C LEU A 212 -26.39 19.04 -28.20
N LEU A 213 -27.19 19.81 -27.45
CA LEU A 213 -28.35 19.30 -26.69
C LEU A 213 -29.53 18.90 -27.58
N LYS A 214 -29.69 19.52 -28.76
CA LYS A 214 -30.80 19.24 -29.71
C LYS A 214 -30.39 18.52 -31.00
N ARG A 215 -29.12 18.10 -31.15
CA ARG A 215 -28.49 17.52 -32.37
C ARG A 215 -28.56 18.37 -33.68
N GLN A 216 -29.20 19.54 -33.70
CA GLN A 216 -29.46 20.38 -34.89
C GLN A 216 -28.43 21.55 -35.04
N ARG A 217 -27.18 21.23 -35.40
CA ARG A 217 -25.91 21.99 -35.14
C ARG A 217 -25.93 23.55 -35.23
N LYS A 218 -25.01 24.20 -34.48
CA LYS A 218 -24.65 25.66 -34.43
C LYS A 218 -25.38 26.59 -33.39
N SER A 219 -25.14 26.31 -32.09
CA SER A 219 -24.61 27.19 -30.99
C SER A 219 -25.47 27.76 -29.72
N LEU A 220 -24.91 27.86 -28.44
CA LEU A 220 -25.26 28.18 -26.95
C LEU A 220 -24.11 28.97 -26.25
N TYR A 221 -24.29 29.95 -25.37
CA TYR A 221 -23.16 30.45 -24.56
C TYR A 221 -22.69 29.42 -23.49
N GLY A 222 -21.44 29.54 -23.03
CA GLY A 222 -20.78 28.63 -22.08
C GLY A 222 -19.34 29.10 -21.81
N TRP A 223 -18.53 28.29 -21.14
CA TRP A 223 -17.16 28.66 -20.73
C TRP A 223 -16.16 27.57 -21.09
N SER A 224 -14.99 27.94 -21.63
CA SER A 224 -13.85 27.03 -21.83
C SER A 224 -12.83 27.22 -20.70
N CYS A 225 -12.14 26.14 -20.34
CA CYS A 225 -11.02 26.17 -19.39
C CYS A 225 -9.66 26.31 -20.10
N GLU A 226 -9.65 26.23 -21.43
CA GLU A 226 -8.45 26.36 -22.26
C GLU A 226 -8.24 27.82 -22.66
N LYS A 227 -6.98 28.27 -22.68
CA LYS A 227 -6.63 29.53 -23.33
C LYS A 227 -6.89 29.39 -24.84
N LEU A 228 -7.64 30.35 -25.39
CA LEU A 228 -7.55 30.72 -26.80
C LEU A 228 -6.22 31.46 -27.05
#